data_AF-A0A4W5R073-F1
#
_entry.id   AF-A0A4W5R073-F1
#
_cell.length_a   1.000
_cell.length_b   1.000
_cell.length_c   1.000
_cell.angle_alpha   90.00
_cell.angle_beta   90.00
_cell.angle_gamma   90.00
#
_symmetry.space_group_name_H-M   'P 1'
#
loop_
_entity.id
_entity.type
_entity.pdbx_description
1 polymer ?
#
loop_
_entity_poly.entity_id
_entity_poly.type
_entity_poly.pdbx_seq_one_letter_code
_entity_poly.pdbx_strand_id
1 'polypeptide(L)'
;MPYTLVTPHYPPVCRPVLLLPTILGRVLDQKLAEWQGFQLCEPELLSSSEHAARLQRSEVLEECEQGGQRCYTLQSVERVMKQGTHCVLPLGLDCVRRLHRAEIFPIIIFIGHSKCRARKLKSKVQRQGWSEEQLLECSRSEESLLDKLPCLYRSVSPDSWYDKTTLLTTLRSIIWEEQKKIVWVEPDLW
;
A
#
# COMPACT_ATOMS: atom_id res chain seq x y z
N MET A 1 -19.06 -20.33 -11.29
CA MET A 1 -18.39 -19.18 -10.66
C MET A 1 -18.80 -19.17 -9.20
N PRO A 2 -17.87 -19.27 -8.23
CA PRO A 2 -18.22 -19.09 -6.82
C PRO A 2 -18.47 -17.60 -6.57
N TYR A 3 -19.60 -17.28 -5.93
CA TYR A 3 -19.88 -15.95 -5.42
C TYR A 3 -19.49 -15.90 -3.94
N THR A 4 -18.88 -14.79 -3.50
CA THR A 4 -18.56 -14.56 -2.09
C THR A 4 -19.47 -13.46 -1.54
N LEU A 5 -19.89 -13.60 -0.27
CA LEU A 5 -20.60 -12.54 0.42
C LEU A 5 -19.64 -11.38 0.73
N VAL A 6 -20.10 -10.15 0.56
CA VAL A 6 -19.32 -8.94 0.84
C VAL A 6 -20.14 -7.97 1.67
N THR A 7 -19.45 -7.20 2.52
CA THR A 7 -20.03 -6.14 3.34
C THR A 7 -19.64 -4.77 2.79
N PRO A 8 -20.59 -3.83 2.64
CA PRO A 8 -20.29 -2.47 2.23
C PRO A 8 -19.76 -1.64 3.40
N HIS A 9 -18.64 -0.95 3.19
CA HIS A 9 -18.06 0.02 4.11
C HIS A 9 -17.96 1.41 3.48
N TYR A 10 -18.18 2.43 4.30
CA TYR A 10 -18.16 3.85 3.90
C TYR A 10 -17.07 4.57 4.70
N PRO A 11 -15.81 4.57 4.23
CA PRO A 11 -14.72 5.21 4.96
C PRO A 11 -15.01 6.71 5.17
N PRO A 12 -15.06 7.20 6.41
CA PRO A 12 -15.46 8.58 6.70
C PRO A 12 -14.34 9.60 6.44
N VAL A 13 -13.12 9.12 6.24
CA VAL A 13 -11.89 9.92 6.07
C VAL A 13 -11.07 9.41 4.88
N CYS A 14 -9.98 10.12 4.57
CA CYS A 14 -9.04 9.72 3.54
C CYS A 14 -8.44 8.33 3.83
N ARG A 15 -8.57 7.42 2.86
CA ARG A 15 -8.09 6.04 2.96
C ARG A 15 -6.57 5.97 2.79
N PRO A 16 -5.86 5.04 3.46
CA PRO A 16 -4.45 4.79 3.17
C PRO A 16 -4.24 4.33 1.73
N VAL A 17 -3.05 4.50 1.18
CA VAL A 17 -2.69 4.13 -0.19
C VAL A 17 -1.53 3.13 -0.14
N LEU A 18 -1.72 1.97 -0.80
CA LEU A 18 -0.70 0.94 -1.00
C LEU A 18 -0.37 0.85 -2.48
N LEU A 19 0.90 0.99 -2.83
CA LEU A 19 1.39 0.85 -4.19
C LEU A 19 2.15 -0.45 -4.36
N LEU A 20 1.74 -1.24 -5.35
CA LEU A 20 2.38 -2.49 -5.73
C LEU A 20 2.90 -2.38 -7.17
N PRO A 21 3.98 -3.08 -7.55
CA PRO A 21 4.81 -3.91 -6.70
C PRO A 21 5.53 -3.12 -5.61
N THR A 22 5.71 -3.67 -4.41
CA THR A 22 6.22 -2.92 -3.23
C THR A 22 7.56 -2.23 -3.50
N ILE A 23 8.48 -2.89 -4.23
CA ILE A 23 9.76 -2.29 -4.64
C ILE A 23 9.56 -1.01 -5.46
N LEU A 24 8.59 -1.02 -6.38
CA LEU A 24 8.26 0.14 -7.18
C LEU A 24 7.50 1.20 -6.34
N GLY A 25 6.59 0.77 -5.49
CA GLY A 25 5.87 1.61 -4.53
C GLY A 25 6.83 2.48 -3.71
N ARG A 26 7.84 1.87 -3.09
CA ARG A 26 8.87 2.56 -2.29
C ARG A 26 9.63 3.66 -3.04
N VAL A 27 9.77 3.56 -4.35
CA VAL A 27 10.39 4.61 -5.18
C VAL A 27 9.42 5.78 -5.44
N LEU A 28 8.12 5.50 -5.43
CA LEU A 28 7.04 6.45 -5.71
C LEU A 28 6.46 7.08 -4.43
N ASP A 29 6.55 6.43 -3.28
CA ASP A 29 5.91 6.87 -2.03
C ASP A 29 6.31 8.29 -1.63
N GLN A 30 7.61 8.60 -1.68
CA GLN A 30 8.12 9.96 -1.42
C GLN A 30 7.51 11.00 -2.35
N LYS A 31 7.18 10.61 -3.59
CA LYS A 31 6.61 11.49 -4.60
C LYS A 31 5.11 11.66 -4.46
N LEU A 32 4.41 10.66 -3.92
CA LEU A 32 3.02 10.79 -3.51
C LEU A 32 2.92 11.70 -2.28
N ALA A 33 3.83 11.55 -1.31
CA ALA A 33 3.86 12.39 -0.11
C ALA A 33 4.15 13.88 -0.38
N GLU A 34 4.69 14.23 -1.55
CA GLU A 34 4.83 15.63 -2.00
C GLU A 34 3.49 16.25 -2.43
N TRP A 35 2.43 15.46 -2.62
CA TRP A 35 1.11 15.98 -2.99
C TRP A 35 0.35 16.55 -1.78
N GLN A 36 -0.37 17.64 -2.01
CA GLN A 36 -1.30 18.17 -1.00
C GLN A 36 -2.36 17.13 -0.65
N GLY A 37 -2.56 16.89 0.65
CA GLY A 37 -3.50 15.91 1.16
C GLY A 37 -2.93 14.49 1.27
N PHE A 38 -1.62 14.31 1.09
CA PHE A 38 -0.92 13.04 1.24
C PHE A 38 0.20 13.19 2.26
N GLN A 39 0.47 12.11 2.99
CA GLN A 39 1.58 12.06 3.93
C GLN A 39 2.14 10.64 4.00
N LEU A 40 3.47 10.54 4.00
CA LEU A 40 4.16 9.27 4.17
C LEU A 40 3.94 8.74 5.58
N CYS A 41 3.62 7.46 5.70
CA CYS A 41 3.62 6.79 6.99
C CYS A 41 5.06 6.68 7.47
N GLU A 42 5.30 7.08 8.71
CA GLU A 42 6.61 6.94 9.36
C GLU A 42 6.54 5.80 10.40
N PRO A 43 7.58 4.97 10.51
CA PRO A 43 7.64 3.95 11.53
C PRO A 43 7.82 4.59 12.91
N GLU A 44 7.24 3.96 13.92
CA GLU A 44 7.33 4.38 15.31
C GLU A 44 8.46 3.67 16.03
N LEU A 45 9.16 4.40 16.91
CA LEU A 45 10.11 3.81 17.84
C LEU A 45 9.34 3.29 19.05
N LEU A 46 9.34 1.97 19.26
CA LEU A 46 8.66 1.32 20.38
C LEU A 46 9.70 0.78 21.36
N SER A 47 9.42 0.94 22.66
CA SER A 47 10.13 0.15 23.68
C SER A 47 9.75 -1.33 23.57
N SER A 48 10.57 -2.23 24.11
CA SER A 48 10.32 -3.68 24.03
C SER A 48 8.98 -4.10 24.67
N SER A 49 8.55 -3.41 25.74
CA SER A 49 7.25 -3.66 26.37
C SER A 49 6.08 -3.18 25.48
N GLU A 50 6.21 -2.01 24.86
CA GLU A 50 5.21 -1.50 23.92
C GLU A 50 5.11 -2.39 22.69
N HIS A 51 6.25 -2.78 22.10
CA HIS A 51 6.29 -3.68 20.95
C HIS A 51 5.57 -5.01 21.26
N ALA A 52 5.90 -5.65 22.38
CA ALA A 52 5.24 -6.89 22.81
C ALA A 52 3.73 -6.72 23.00
N ALA A 53 3.29 -5.62 23.64
CA ALA A 53 1.88 -5.33 23.85
C ALA A 53 1.13 -5.09 22.52
N ARG A 54 1.73 -4.37 21.57
CA ARG A 54 1.15 -4.10 20.25
C ARG A 54 1.09 -5.35 19.39
N LEU A 55 2.09 -6.21 19.47
CA LEU A 55 2.12 -7.48 18.76
C LEU A 55 1.01 -8.41 19.25
N GLN A 56 0.79 -8.50 20.58
CA GLN A 56 -0.33 -9.25 21.16
C GLN A 56 -1.70 -8.75 20.68
N ARG A 57 -1.82 -7.45 20.43
CA ARG A 57 -3.05 -6.80 19.94
C ARG A 57 -3.17 -6.82 18.41
N SER A 58 -2.22 -7.42 17.69
CA SER A 58 -2.16 -7.40 16.22
C SER A 58 -2.12 -5.99 15.61
N GLU A 59 -1.56 -5.02 16.34
CA GLU A 59 -1.48 -3.61 15.90
C GLU A 59 -0.20 -3.27 15.12
N VAL A 60 0.76 -4.21 15.05
CA VAL A 60 2.00 -4.07 14.27
C VAL A 60 1.74 -4.51 12.82
N LEU A 61 1.98 -3.61 11.86
CA LEU A 61 1.80 -3.86 10.43
C LEU A 61 3.03 -4.47 9.78
N GLU A 62 4.22 -3.91 10.06
CA GLU A 62 5.51 -4.37 9.56
C GLU A 62 6.64 -3.89 10.49
N GLU A 63 7.64 -4.73 10.73
CA GLU A 63 8.85 -4.39 11.49
C GLU A 63 9.97 -3.96 10.52
N CYS A 64 10.61 -2.83 10.76
CA CYS A 64 11.63 -2.30 9.86
C CYS A 64 13.01 -2.98 10.03
N GLU A 65 13.29 -3.48 11.23
CA GLU A 65 14.59 -4.03 11.61
C GLU A 65 14.41 -5.30 12.44
N GLN A 66 15.40 -6.20 12.36
CA GLN A 66 15.46 -7.40 13.19
C GLN A 66 15.72 -6.98 14.65
N GLY A 67 14.64 -6.85 15.43
CA GLY A 67 14.69 -6.36 16.81
C GLY A 67 13.48 -5.55 17.25
N GLY A 68 12.54 -5.23 16.35
CA GLY A 68 11.23 -4.68 16.70
C GLY A 68 11.23 -3.25 17.26
N GLN A 69 12.37 -2.55 17.22
CA GLN A 69 12.45 -1.19 17.76
C GLN A 69 11.71 -0.18 16.88
N ARG A 70 11.74 -0.35 15.55
CA ARG A 70 11.02 0.50 14.60
C ARG A 70 9.97 -0.30 13.86
N CYS A 71 8.72 0.11 13.98
CA CYS A 71 7.58 -0.60 13.39
C CYS A 71 6.56 0.35 12.79
N TYR A 72 5.96 -0.05 11.68
CA TYR A 72 4.71 0.53 11.22
C TYR A 72 3.58 -0.07 12.04
N THR A 73 2.70 0.76 12.59
CA THR A 73 1.58 0.30 13.42
C THR A 73 0.27 0.85 12.90
N LEU A 74 -0.86 0.28 13.35
CA LEU A 74 -2.17 0.86 13.09
C LEU A 74 -2.26 2.31 13.59
N GLN A 75 -1.65 2.61 14.73
CA GLN A 75 -1.68 3.96 15.29
C GLN A 75 -0.94 4.97 14.41
N SER A 76 0.17 4.60 13.78
CA SER A 76 0.88 5.49 12.87
C SER A 76 0.03 5.84 11.65
N VAL A 77 -0.71 4.87 11.12
CA VAL A 77 -1.67 5.06 10.02
C VAL A 77 -2.85 5.94 10.44
N GLU A 78 -3.49 5.62 11.55
CA GLU A 78 -4.62 6.40 12.08
C GLU A 78 -4.25 7.86 12.34
N ARG A 79 -3.04 8.13 12.84
CA ARG A 79 -2.57 9.49 13.12
C ARG A 79 -2.60 10.35 11.86
N VAL A 80 -2.19 9.79 10.72
CA VAL A 80 -2.23 10.48 9.43
C VAL A 80 -3.67 10.64 8.96
N MET A 81 -4.47 9.58 9.02
CA MET A 81 -5.88 9.62 8.60
C MET A 81 -6.72 10.64 9.39
N LYS A 82 -6.46 10.79 10.70
CA LYS A 82 -7.13 11.77 11.58
C LYS A 82 -6.88 13.22 11.17
N GLN A 83 -5.83 13.50 10.40
CA GLN A 83 -5.55 14.81 9.83
C GLN A 83 -6.34 15.07 8.53
N GLY A 84 -7.12 14.10 8.07
CA GLY A 84 -7.86 14.19 6.81
C GLY A 84 -6.97 14.03 5.58
N THR A 85 -5.81 13.37 5.71
CA THR A 85 -4.87 13.13 4.60
C THR A 85 -4.77 11.64 4.28
N HIS A 86 -4.45 11.31 3.04
CA HIS A 86 -4.14 9.96 2.61
C HIS A 86 -2.79 9.53 3.18
N CYS A 87 -2.80 8.44 3.95
CA CYS A 87 -1.58 7.82 4.46
C CYS A 87 -0.93 6.96 3.38
N VAL A 88 0.25 7.36 2.89
CA VAL A 88 1.03 6.59 1.91
C VAL A 88 1.81 5.51 2.67
N LEU A 89 1.51 4.24 2.41
CA LEU A 89 2.06 3.10 3.13
C LEU A 89 3.20 2.43 2.33
N PRO A 90 4.46 2.51 2.80
CA PRO A 90 5.61 1.86 2.14
C PRO A 90 5.70 0.35 2.47
N LEU A 91 4.56 -0.33 2.50
CA LEU A 91 4.38 -1.70 2.99
C LEU A 91 3.90 -2.65 1.88
N GLY A 92 4.09 -3.95 2.11
CA GLY A 92 3.52 -5.00 1.26
C GLY A 92 2.07 -5.38 1.62
N LEU A 93 1.57 -6.44 1.00
CA LEU A 93 0.19 -6.91 1.15
C LEU A 93 -0.16 -7.48 2.52
N ASP A 94 0.84 -7.88 3.32
CA ASP A 94 0.64 -8.51 4.63
C ASP A 94 -0.10 -7.59 5.63
N CYS A 95 -0.04 -6.26 5.43
CA CYS A 95 -0.72 -5.30 6.28
C CYS A 95 -2.24 -5.22 6.03
N VAL A 96 -2.74 -5.63 4.85
CA VAL A 96 -4.13 -5.38 4.43
C VAL A 96 -5.16 -6.01 5.37
N ARG A 97 -4.97 -7.27 5.76
CA ARG A 97 -5.89 -7.96 6.68
C ARG A 97 -5.90 -7.30 8.06
N ARG A 98 -4.73 -6.88 8.56
CA ARG A 98 -4.63 -6.17 9.85
C ARG A 98 -5.32 -4.82 9.79
N LEU A 99 -5.17 -4.09 8.69
CA LEU A 99 -5.89 -2.83 8.46
C LEU A 99 -7.42 -3.05 8.45
N HIS A 100 -7.90 -4.07 7.74
CA HIS A 100 -9.34 -4.37 7.68
C HIS A 100 -9.94 -4.74 9.04
N ARG A 101 -9.22 -5.52 9.86
CA ARG A 101 -9.64 -5.85 11.24
C ARG A 101 -9.78 -4.61 12.13
N ALA A 102 -9.06 -3.54 11.81
CA ALA A 102 -9.15 -2.24 12.46
C ALA A 102 -10.12 -1.28 11.76
N GLU A 103 -10.95 -1.77 10.84
CA GLU A 103 -11.86 -0.97 10.01
C GLU A 103 -11.16 0.10 9.15
N ILE A 104 -9.90 -0.14 8.79
CA ILE A 104 -9.12 0.70 7.89
C ILE A 104 -9.05 0.02 6.52
N PHE A 105 -9.55 0.71 5.49
CA PHE A 105 -9.70 0.14 4.15
C PHE A 105 -8.79 0.82 3.13
N PRO A 106 -7.58 0.29 2.86
CA PRO A 106 -6.62 0.94 1.97
C PRO A 106 -7.10 0.95 0.50
N ILE A 107 -6.61 1.92 -0.27
CA ILE A 107 -6.66 1.95 -1.73
C ILE A 107 -5.42 1.21 -2.23
N ILE A 108 -5.63 0.02 -2.81
CA ILE A 108 -4.56 -0.84 -3.30
C ILE A 108 -4.42 -0.63 -4.81
N ILE A 109 -3.24 -0.22 -5.27
CA ILE A 109 -2.98 0.01 -6.69
C ILE A 109 -1.78 -0.82 -7.14
N PHE A 110 -2.03 -1.76 -8.04
CA PHE A 110 -1.00 -2.55 -8.70
C PHE A 110 -0.59 -1.90 -10.03
N ILE A 111 0.69 -1.62 -10.18
CA ILE A 111 1.28 -0.99 -11.36
C ILE A 111 1.91 -2.08 -12.21
N GLY A 112 1.24 -2.44 -13.30
CA GLY A 112 1.74 -3.42 -14.24
C GLY A 112 3.09 -2.99 -14.81
N HIS A 113 4.07 -3.89 -14.76
CA HIS A 113 5.40 -3.66 -15.30
C HIS A 113 5.52 -4.24 -16.72
N SER A 114 5.97 -3.43 -17.68
CA SER A 114 6.45 -3.94 -18.98
C SER A 114 7.98 -3.93 -19.00
N LYS A 115 8.59 -4.94 -19.62
CA LYS A 115 10.06 -5.06 -19.79
C LYS A 115 10.71 -3.81 -20.40
N CYS A 116 9.97 -2.92 -21.07
CA CYS A 116 10.54 -1.93 -21.98
C CYS A 116 10.41 -0.44 -21.59
N ARG A 117 9.50 -0.02 -20.68
CA ARG A 117 9.08 1.40 -20.70
C ARG A 117 9.48 2.32 -19.53
N ALA A 118 10.26 1.83 -18.56
CA ALA A 118 10.59 2.63 -17.38
C ALA A 118 12.08 2.88 -17.16
N ARG A 119 12.90 3.08 -18.20
CA ARG A 119 14.38 3.20 -18.07
C ARG A 119 14.86 4.18 -16.98
N LYS A 120 14.16 5.30 -16.75
CA LYS A 120 14.48 6.27 -15.68
C LYS A 120 14.00 5.85 -14.28
N LEU A 121 12.98 4.99 -14.20
CA LEU A 121 12.50 4.40 -12.96
C LEU A 121 13.40 3.21 -12.57
N LYS A 122 13.82 2.42 -13.57
CA LYS A 122 14.85 1.38 -13.44
C LYS A 122 16.12 1.93 -12.78
N SER A 123 16.61 3.09 -13.21
CA SER A 123 17.80 3.70 -12.60
C SER A 123 17.59 4.23 -11.18
N LYS A 124 16.35 4.39 -10.71
CA LYS A 124 16.05 4.75 -9.31
C LYS A 124 15.91 3.51 -8.43
N VAL A 125 15.24 2.48 -8.94
CA VAL A 125 15.17 1.16 -8.33
C VAL A 125 16.58 0.61 -8.10
N GLN A 126 17.44 0.69 -9.12
CA GLN A 126 18.87 0.31 -9.02
C GLN A 126 19.65 1.18 -8.02
N ARG A 127 19.36 2.49 -7.93
CA ARG A 127 19.98 3.36 -6.92
C ARG A 127 19.58 3.01 -5.49
N GLN A 128 18.42 2.38 -5.30
CA GLN A 128 17.99 1.84 -4.01
C GLN A 128 18.47 0.40 -3.77
N GLY A 129 19.34 -0.13 -4.64
CA GLY A 129 19.96 -1.44 -4.48
C GLY A 129 19.17 -2.61 -5.09
N TRP A 130 18.06 -2.36 -5.78
CA TRP A 130 17.20 -3.40 -6.35
C TRP A 130 17.49 -3.66 -7.83
N SER A 131 17.55 -4.93 -8.22
CA SER A 131 17.73 -5.36 -9.61
C SER A 131 16.41 -5.39 -10.39
N GLU A 132 16.48 -5.45 -11.72
CA GLU A 132 15.27 -5.60 -12.56
C GLU A 132 14.62 -6.97 -12.34
N GLU A 133 15.42 -8.00 -12.10
CA GLU A 133 14.98 -9.35 -11.78
C GLU A 133 14.22 -9.37 -10.46
N GLN A 134 14.74 -8.71 -9.42
CA GLN A 134 14.07 -8.61 -8.12
C GLN A 134 12.74 -7.86 -8.22
N LEU A 135 12.68 -6.78 -9.01
CA LEU A 135 11.42 -6.08 -9.27
C LEU A 135 10.40 -6.97 -10.01
N LEU A 136 10.84 -7.72 -11.01
CA LEU A 136 9.98 -8.66 -11.74
C LEU A 136 9.49 -9.81 -10.86
N GLU A 137 10.35 -10.35 -10.00
CA GLU A 137 10.01 -11.40 -9.05
C GLU A 137 9.00 -10.89 -8.00
N CYS A 138 9.26 -9.71 -7.41
CA CYS A 138 8.32 -9.03 -6.51
C CYS A 138 6.97 -8.80 -7.17
N SER A 139 6.96 -8.28 -8.41
CA SER A 139 5.73 -8.05 -9.18
C SER A 139 4.93 -9.33 -9.37
N ARG A 140 5.58 -10.44 -9.78
CA ARG A 140 4.89 -11.73 -10.01
C ARG A 140 4.37 -12.34 -8.73
N SER A 141 5.16 -12.26 -7.66
CA SER A 141 4.80 -12.77 -6.34
C SER A 141 3.55 -12.06 -5.83
N GLU A 142 3.56 -10.72 -5.82
CA GLU A 142 2.45 -9.92 -5.31
C GLU A 142 1.22 -9.99 -6.21
N GLU A 143 1.39 -10.04 -7.54
CA GLU A 143 0.29 -10.23 -8.49
C GLU A 143 -0.49 -11.52 -8.20
N SER A 144 0.19 -12.61 -7.84
CA SER A 144 -0.45 -13.89 -7.49
C SER A 144 -1.26 -13.85 -6.18
N LEU A 145 -1.05 -12.82 -5.35
CA LEU A 145 -1.73 -12.63 -4.06
C LEU A 145 -2.91 -11.66 -4.17
N LEU A 146 -3.02 -10.89 -5.26
CA LEU A 146 -4.08 -9.90 -5.45
C LEU A 146 -5.48 -10.52 -5.45
N ASP A 147 -5.64 -11.69 -6.08
CA ASP A 147 -6.91 -12.43 -6.12
C ASP A 147 -7.34 -12.98 -4.75
N LYS A 148 -6.44 -12.98 -3.75
CA LYS A 148 -6.69 -13.45 -2.38
C LYS A 148 -6.98 -12.31 -1.40
N LEU A 149 -7.02 -11.07 -1.90
CA LEU A 149 -7.28 -9.91 -1.06
C LEU A 149 -8.74 -9.88 -0.62
N PRO A 150 -9.02 -9.47 0.62
CA PRO A 150 -10.39 -9.33 1.12
C PRO A 150 -11.13 -8.13 0.52
N CYS A 151 -10.57 -7.42 -0.48
CA CYS A 151 -11.19 -6.30 -1.16
C CYS A 151 -10.64 -6.12 -2.58
N LEU A 152 -11.31 -5.26 -3.35
CA LEU A 152 -10.91 -4.91 -4.70
C LEU A 152 -9.63 -4.06 -4.71
N TYR A 153 -8.78 -4.31 -5.70
CA TYR A 153 -7.61 -3.51 -6.05
C TYR A 153 -7.81 -2.84 -7.42
N ARG A 154 -6.97 -1.86 -7.73
CA ARG A 154 -6.91 -1.23 -9.06
C ARG A 154 -5.61 -1.59 -9.75
N SER A 155 -5.68 -1.90 -11.05
CA SER A 155 -4.51 -2.10 -11.89
C SER A 155 -4.26 -0.90 -12.79
N VAL A 156 -2.99 -0.49 -12.88
CA VAL A 156 -2.49 0.44 -13.90
C VAL A 156 -1.83 -0.38 -14.98
N SER A 157 -2.40 -0.38 -16.19
CA SER A 157 -1.83 -1.11 -17.32
C SER A 157 -0.43 -0.58 -17.67
N PRO A 158 0.54 -1.44 -18.02
CA PRO A 158 1.86 -1.00 -18.49
C PRO A 158 1.81 -0.10 -19.74
N ASP A 159 0.73 -0.15 -20.52
CA ASP A 159 0.54 0.67 -21.72
C ASP A 159 -0.08 2.05 -21.42
N SER A 160 -0.61 2.24 -20.22
CA SER A 160 -1.30 3.48 -19.82
C SER A 160 -0.36 4.61 -19.35
N TRP A 161 0.95 4.34 -19.29
CA TRP A 161 1.96 5.31 -18.88
C TRP A 161 3.27 5.09 -19.65
N TYR A 162 3.99 6.17 -19.94
CA TYR A 162 5.25 6.14 -20.70
C TYR A 162 6.40 6.86 -19.99
N ASP A 163 6.08 7.65 -18.97
CA ASP A 163 7.04 8.33 -18.13
C ASP A 163 6.53 8.42 -16.69
N LYS A 164 7.39 8.92 -15.80
CA LYS A 164 7.03 9.06 -14.39
C LYS A 164 5.87 10.03 -14.18
N THR A 165 5.81 11.11 -14.97
CA THR A 165 4.81 12.17 -14.80
C THR A 165 3.41 11.64 -15.13
N THR A 166 3.27 10.93 -16.25
CA THR A 166 2.00 10.29 -16.62
C THR A 166 1.57 9.25 -15.61
N LEU A 167 2.49 8.41 -15.13
CA LEU A 167 2.18 7.46 -14.07
C LEU A 167 1.65 8.16 -12.80
N LEU A 168 2.33 9.20 -12.33
CA LEU A 168 1.91 9.98 -11.16
C LEU A 168 0.53 10.63 -11.34
N THR A 169 0.25 11.19 -12.53
CA THR A 169 -1.07 11.75 -12.84
C THR A 169 -2.15 10.66 -12.82
N THR A 170 -1.90 9.51 -13.43
CA THR A 170 -2.81 8.37 -13.44
C THR A 170 -3.10 7.88 -12.02
N LEU A 171 -2.06 7.72 -11.18
CA LEU A 171 -2.21 7.33 -9.78
C LEU A 171 -3.08 8.32 -9.02
N ARG A 172 -2.87 9.63 -9.19
CA ARG A 172 -3.68 10.66 -8.53
C ARG A 172 -5.16 10.56 -8.90
N SER A 173 -5.46 10.35 -10.18
CA SER A 173 -6.83 10.17 -10.65
C SER A 173 -7.47 8.91 -10.07
N ILE A 174 -6.75 7.78 -10.04
CA ILE A 174 -7.26 6.53 -9.47
C ILE A 174 -7.56 6.70 -7.98
N ILE A 175 -6.65 7.30 -7.21
CA ILE A 175 -6.84 7.51 -5.76
C ILE A 175 -8.07 8.38 -5.51
N TRP A 176 -8.24 9.46 -6.28
CA TRP A 176 -9.40 10.34 -6.19
C TRP A 176 -10.73 9.65 -6.52
N GLU A 177 -10.75 8.78 -7.53
CA GLU A 177 -11.91 7.98 -7.88
C GLU A 177 -12.23 6.94 -6.80
N GLU A 178 -11.23 6.20 -6.33
CA GLU A 178 -11.39 5.14 -5.32
C GLU A 178 -11.80 5.69 -3.96
N GLN A 179 -11.35 6.90 -3.59
CA GLN A 179 -11.73 7.53 -2.33
C GLN A 179 -13.24 7.75 -2.20
N LYS A 180 -13.96 7.91 -3.32
CA LYS A 180 -15.41 8.19 -3.31
C LYS A 180 -16.28 6.95 -3.34
N LYS A 181 -15.68 5.77 -3.50
CA LYS A 181 -16.42 4.51 -3.67
C LYS A 181 -16.74 3.86 -2.33
N ILE A 182 -17.83 3.11 -2.34
CA ILE A 182 -18.14 2.11 -1.30
C ILE A 182 -17.06 1.03 -1.38
N VAL A 183 -16.47 0.69 -0.24
CA VAL A 183 -15.51 -0.41 -0.17
C VAL A 183 -16.29 -1.69 0.12
N TRP A 184 -16.20 -2.65 -0.80
CA TRP A 184 -16.76 -3.98 -0.61
C TRP A 184 -15.67 -4.89 -0.05
N VAL A 185 -15.95 -5.47 1.11
CA VAL A 185 -14.99 -6.28 1.85
C VAL A 185 -15.57 -7.67 2.07
N GLU A 186 -14.81 -8.70 1.71
CA GLU A 186 -15.14 -10.06 2.06
C GLU A 186 -14.96 -10.25 3.57
N PRO A 187 -15.86 -10.98 4.26
CA PRO A 187 -15.67 -11.29 5.66
C PRO A 187 -14.36 -12.06 5.84
N ASP A 188 -13.61 -11.75 6.89
CA ASP A 188 -12.38 -12.46 7.23
C ASP A 188 -12.76 -13.91 7.56
N LEU A 189 -12.63 -14.80 6.56
CA LEU A 189 -12.84 -16.24 6.71
C LEU A 189 -11.60 -16.89 7.34
N TRP A 190 -11.26 -16.48 8.59
CA TRP A 190 -10.25 -17.02 9.53
C TRP A 190 -9.17 -16.00 9.97
#